data_AF-A0A813JPA6-F1
#
_entry.id   AF-A0A813JPA6-F1
#
_cell.length_a   1.000
_cell.length_b   1.000
_cell.length_c   1.000
_cell.angle_alpha   90.00
_cell.angle_beta   90.00
_cell.angle_gamma   90.00
#
_symmetry.space_group_name_H-M   'P 1'
#
loop_
_entity.id
_entity.type
_entity.pdbx_description
1 polymer ?
#
loop_
_entity_poly.entity_id
_entity_poly.type
_entity_poly.pdbx_seq_one_letter_code
_entity_poly.pdbx_strand_id
1 'polypeptide(L)'
;VPGGFEEATLTCAGSERVFLRSRAGFVKYALRHGYDLVPCYAVGEADMFRNPQGLWKFRFWLNELSIPAVAPLGFPFFPLLPRRVPVSVVIGNPVKLPRIANPTDADVKEHHARYVEALQKLYKEATKGSVSEGRPLEIWLRRRKSCGYHLQAIAAFPKASSKTLKKMAEKKHPTQAVIFQCLASALLGLGVVAKGSASGRLSCTTWLNGYLPVDASGDFIYQAVDVCSLLLVIWLLHQVLVTQKHTYNAEADSWPVLPVAIGCFLLAAILHADMNSRSFFDTLWMTGLFLSVVSVLPQLWVINKTGGVIQACTGHYIAMLAISRLLSGICWWDARFDVTSAPWIEGVNHAIWAILAAHALHLLLLGDFGYYYVKAVVQQGLSFQIELPAGYDMV
;
A
#
# COMPACT_ATOMS: atom_id res chain seq x y z
N VAL A 1 -11.86 18.26 -8.70
CA VAL A 1 -13.10 18.13 -7.91
C VAL A 1 -12.73 18.38 -6.43
N PRO A 2 -13.59 18.98 -5.58
CA PRO A 2 -13.38 18.96 -4.12
C PRO A 2 -13.23 17.50 -3.60
N GLY A 3 -12.52 17.25 -2.49
CA GLY A 3 -12.16 15.87 -2.06
C GLY A 3 -10.66 15.61 -1.83
N GLY A 4 -10.25 14.33 -1.79
CA GLY A 4 -8.85 13.91 -1.93
C GLY A 4 -7.98 14.00 -0.66
N PHE A 5 -6.66 13.91 -0.84
CA PHE A 5 -5.71 13.69 0.27
C PHE A 5 -5.74 14.77 1.34
N GLU A 6 -5.97 16.05 1.00
CA GLU A 6 -6.05 17.11 2.01
C GLU A 6 -7.28 17.00 2.91
N GLU A 7 -8.43 16.55 2.38
CA GLU A 7 -9.64 16.32 3.19
C GLU A 7 -9.47 15.07 4.05
N ALA A 8 -8.93 13.98 3.49
CA ALA A 8 -8.65 12.76 4.25
C ALA A 8 -7.64 12.99 5.39
N THR A 9 -6.63 13.83 5.17
CA THR A 9 -5.66 14.23 6.21
C THR A 9 -6.30 15.10 7.30
N LEU A 10 -7.34 15.87 6.96
CA LEU A 10 -8.06 16.73 7.90
C LEU A 10 -9.19 16.03 8.64
N THR A 11 -9.67 14.88 8.15
CA THR A 11 -10.74 14.09 8.76
C THR A 11 -10.51 13.91 10.25
N CYS A 12 -11.52 14.19 11.05
CA CYS A 12 -11.47 14.06 12.50
C CYS A 12 -12.86 13.72 13.03
N ALA A 13 -12.94 12.65 13.82
CA ALA A 13 -14.19 12.28 14.47
C ALA A 13 -14.68 13.44 15.36
N GLY A 14 -15.97 13.77 15.25
CA GLY A 14 -16.58 14.89 15.94
C GLY A 14 -16.40 16.26 15.27
N SER A 15 -15.70 16.36 14.12
CA SER A 15 -15.49 17.63 13.41
C SER A 15 -15.73 17.48 11.92
N GLU A 16 -16.66 18.26 11.39
CA GLU A 16 -17.02 18.28 9.97
C GLU A 16 -16.15 19.31 9.25
N ARG A 17 -15.30 18.85 8.32
CA ARG A 17 -14.27 19.69 7.69
C ARG A 17 -14.23 19.48 6.19
N VAL A 18 -14.14 20.58 5.45
CA VAL A 18 -14.03 20.55 3.98
C VAL A 18 -12.87 21.44 3.54
N PHE A 19 -12.09 20.96 2.57
CA PHE A 19 -10.96 21.68 2.02
C PHE A 19 -11.36 22.37 0.70
N LEU A 20 -12.21 23.39 0.82
CA LEU A 20 -12.78 24.06 -0.35
C LEU A 20 -12.13 25.41 -0.67
N ARG A 21 -11.57 26.12 0.33
CA ARG A 21 -11.27 27.55 0.20
C ARG A 21 -10.19 27.90 -0.84
N SER A 22 -9.25 27.00 -1.11
CA SER A 22 -8.22 27.16 -2.15
C SER A 22 -8.56 26.46 -3.47
N ARG A 23 -9.71 25.77 -3.55
CA ARG A 23 -10.02 24.86 -4.66
C ARG A 23 -11.10 25.42 -5.58
N ALA A 24 -10.81 26.51 -6.29
CA ALA A 24 -11.78 27.11 -7.21
C ALA A 24 -11.73 26.56 -8.66
N GLY A 25 -10.88 25.56 -8.92
CA GLY A 25 -10.68 25.02 -10.27
C GLY A 25 -11.94 24.44 -10.91
N PHE A 26 -12.78 23.73 -10.13
CA PHE A 26 -14.02 23.16 -10.65
C PHE A 26 -15.04 24.24 -11.06
N VAL A 27 -15.07 25.38 -10.36
CA VAL A 27 -15.89 26.54 -10.71
C VAL A 27 -15.41 27.16 -12.02
N LYS A 28 -14.09 27.27 -12.21
CA LYS A 28 -13.50 27.75 -13.47
C LYS A 28 -13.94 26.90 -14.66
N TYR A 29 -13.94 25.58 -14.52
CA TYR A 29 -14.43 24.68 -15.57
C TYR A 29 -15.94 24.81 -15.80
N ALA A 30 -16.72 24.90 -14.72
CA ALA A 30 -18.17 25.04 -14.82
C ALA A 30 -18.56 26.35 -15.53
N LEU A 31 -17.87 27.46 -15.27
CA LEU A 31 -18.06 28.72 -15.99
C LEU A 31 -17.71 28.59 -17.48
N ARG A 32 -16.62 27.90 -17.85
CA ARG A 32 -16.22 27.74 -19.26
C ARG A 32 -17.25 26.99 -20.10
N HIS A 33 -17.83 25.95 -19.51
CA HIS A 33 -18.71 25.03 -20.22
C HIS A 33 -20.21 25.27 -19.94
N GLY A 34 -20.54 26.14 -18.98
CA GLY A 34 -21.92 26.40 -18.58
C GLY A 34 -22.54 25.23 -17.80
N TYR A 35 -21.76 24.57 -16.94
CA TYR A 35 -22.26 23.48 -16.10
C TYR A 35 -22.92 24.02 -14.84
N ASP A 36 -24.03 23.40 -14.44
CA ASP A 36 -24.65 23.62 -13.14
C ASP A 36 -23.86 22.87 -12.06
N LEU A 37 -23.55 23.54 -10.95
CA LEU A 37 -22.84 22.93 -9.83
C LEU A 37 -23.81 22.51 -8.75
N VAL A 38 -23.91 21.20 -8.50
CA VAL A 38 -24.77 20.66 -7.44
C VAL A 38 -23.93 20.44 -6.17
N PRO A 39 -24.23 21.13 -5.06
CA PRO A 39 -23.56 20.85 -3.78
C PRO A 39 -24.07 19.53 -3.21
N CYS A 40 -23.15 18.65 -2.83
CA CYS A 40 -23.44 17.39 -2.16
C CYS A 40 -22.59 17.30 -0.89
N TYR A 41 -23.14 16.71 0.17
CA TYR A 41 -22.42 16.52 1.43
C TYR A 41 -22.80 15.18 2.08
N ALA A 42 -21.82 14.47 2.65
CA ALA A 42 -22.05 13.24 3.39
C ALA A 42 -21.97 13.51 4.91
N VAL A 43 -23.11 13.68 5.55
CA VAL A 43 -23.18 13.93 6.99
C VAL A 43 -22.84 12.66 7.76
N GLY A 44 -21.96 12.76 8.77
CA GLY A 44 -21.52 11.63 9.59
C GLY A 44 -20.31 10.88 9.03
N GLU A 45 -19.83 11.23 7.83
CA GLU A 45 -18.65 10.63 7.19
C GLU A 45 -17.39 10.75 8.08
N ALA A 46 -17.21 11.94 8.69
CA ALA A 46 -16.05 12.24 9.54
C ALA A 46 -15.91 11.30 10.76
N ASP A 47 -17.00 10.65 11.17
CA ASP A 47 -17.04 9.74 12.31
C ASP A 47 -16.73 8.28 11.92
N MET A 48 -16.60 7.94 10.63
CA MET A 48 -16.22 6.60 10.19
C MET A 48 -14.79 6.23 10.60
N PHE A 49 -13.87 7.20 10.56
CA PHE A 49 -12.46 6.99 10.89
C PHE A 49 -11.98 8.02 11.91
N ARG A 50 -11.19 7.57 12.88
CA ARG A 50 -10.34 8.48 13.66
C ARG A 50 -9.05 8.66 12.89
N ASN A 51 -8.52 9.86 12.93
CA ASN A 51 -7.23 10.16 12.32
C ASN A 51 -6.48 11.07 13.31
N PRO A 52 -5.21 10.77 13.66
CA PRO A 52 -4.43 11.59 14.57
C PRO A 52 -4.39 13.04 14.08
N GLN A 53 -4.47 14.01 14.99
CA GLN A 53 -4.45 15.43 14.65
C GLN A 53 -3.09 16.04 15.02
N GLY A 54 -2.55 16.90 14.16
CA GLY A 54 -1.25 17.57 14.38
C GLY A 54 -0.21 17.31 13.30
N LEU A 55 1.01 17.84 13.50
CA LEU A 55 2.11 17.80 12.52
C LEU A 55 1.72 18.31 11.12
N TRP A 56 0.82 19.28 11.04
CA TRP A 56 0.21 19.76 9.80
C TRP A 56 1.21 20.09 8.70
N LYS A 57 2.34 20.72 9.05
CA LYS A 57 3.40 21.05 8.09
C LYS A 57 3.98 19.79 7.43
N PHE A 58 4.30 18.78 8.22
CA PHE A 58 4.85 17.52 7.74
C PHE A 58 3.81 16.73 6.95
N ARG A 59 2.57 16.67 7.43
CA ARG A 59 1.49 15.91 6.77
C ARG A 59 1.05 16.52 5.45
N PHE A 60 0.94 17.85 5.37
CA PHE A 60 0.68 18.50 4.10
C PHE A 60 1.87 18.42 3.15
N TRP A 61 3.11 18.43 3.66
CA TRP A 61 4.29 18.16 2.85
C TRP A 61 4.30 16.72 2.29
N LEU A 62 3.89 15.72 3.07
CA LEU A 62 3.68 14.36 2.57
C LEU A 62 2.60 14.30 1.48
N ASN A 63 1.47 15.00 1.67
CA ASN A 63 0.43 15.09 0.64
C ASN A 63 0.96 15.74 -0.66
N GLU A 64 1.93 16.68 -0.59
CA GLU A 64 2.60 17.25 -1.78
C GLU A 64 3.46 16.22 -2.52
N LEU A 65 3.98 15.22 -1.80
CA LEU A 65 4.72 14.08 -2.36
C LEU A 65 3.79 12.93 -2.80
N SER A 66 2.47 13.16 -2.84
CA SER A 66 1.45 12.13 -3.10
C SER A 66 1.48 10.97 -2.10
N ILE A 67 2.04 11.17 -0.91
CA ILE A 67 2.02 10.20 0.18
C ILE A 67 0.81 10.54 1.06
N PRO A 68 -0.23 9.68 1.12
CA PRO A 68 -1.42 9.95 1.91
C PRO A 68 -1.04 9.99 3.40
N ALA A 69 -0.97 11.19 3.96
CA ALA A 69 -0.64 11.39 5.37
C ALA A 69 -1.86 11.17 6.26
N VAL A 70 -2.47 10.00 6.16
CA VAL A 70 -3.70 9.59 6.88
C VAL A 70 -3.41 8.30 7.62
N ALA A 71 -3.81 8.24 8.89
CA ALA A 71 -3.85 6.99 9.64
C ALA A 71 -5.31 6.70 9.98
N PRO A 72 -6.05 5.99 9.09
CA PRO A 72 -7.44 5.67 9.33
C PRO A 72 -7.53 4.64 10.47
N LEU A 73 -8.15 5.05 11.57
CA LEU A 73 -8.39 4.22 12.75
C LEU A 73 -9.91 4.09 12.95
N GLY A 74 -10.49 3.05 12.37
CA GLY A 74 -11.91 2.74 12.46
C GLY A 74 -12.23 1.68 13.52
N PHE A 75 -12.45 0.43 13.12
CA PHE A 75 -12.88 -0.66 14.00
C PHE A 75 -11.75 -1.09 14.96
N PRO A 76 -12.02 -1.31 16.27
CA PRO A 76 -10.98 -1.57 17.28
C PRO A 76 -10.03 -2.74 16.97
N PHE A 77 -10.56 -3.82 16.38
CA PHE A 77 -9.77 -5.02 16.04
C PHE A 77 -9.23 -5.01 14.60
N PHE A 78 -9.72 -4.10 13.76
CA PHE A 78 -9.34 -3.95 12.35
C PHE A 78 -9.33 -2.46 12.01
N PRO A 79 -8.24 -1.74 12.30
CA PRO A 79 -8.22 -0.27 12.22
C PRO A 79 -8.50 0.28 10.82
N LEU A 80 -8.29 -0.50 9.76
CA LEU A 80 -8.61 -0.11 8.39
C LEU A 80 -10.10 -0.23 8.03
N LEU A 81 -10.90 -0.97 8.81
CA LEU A 81 -12.34 -1.06 8.60
C LEU A 81 -13.06 0.16 9.22
N PRO A 82 -14.04 0.78 8.53
CA PRO A 82 -14.78 1.93 9.06
C PRO A 82 -15.61 1.56 10.29
N ARG A 83 -15.84 2.55 11.17
CA ARG A 83 -16.80 2.43 12.27
C ARG A 83 -18.23 2.47 11.72
N ARG A 84 -19.12 1.72 12.36
CA ARG A 84 -20.56 1.77 12.06
C ARG A 84 -21.16 3.07 12.59
N VAL A 85 -21.34 4.04 11.70
CA VAL A 85 -21.95 5.33 11.99
C VAL A 85 -23.01 5.58 10.92
N PRO A 86 -24.19 6.13 11.26
CA PRO A 86 -25.16 6.54 10.26
C PRO A 86 -24.56 7.65 9.40
N VAL A 87 -24.47 7.39 8.09
CA VAL A 87 -24.03 8.36 7.08
C VAL A 87 -25.23 8.71 6.21
N SER A 88 -25.45 10.00 5.97
CA SER A 88 -26.53 10.49 5.11
C SER A 88 -25.97 11.41 4.06
N VAL A 89 -26.14 11.03 2.79
CA VAL A 89 -25.75 11.86 1.66
C VAL A 89 -26.90 12.78 1.31
N VAL A 90 -26.67 14.08 1.42
CA VAL A 90 -27.62 15.13 1.05
C VAL A 90 -27.16 15.82 -0.23
N ILE A 91 -28.13 16.08 -1.10
CA ILE A 91 -27.93 16.72 -2.39
C ILE A 91 -28.74 18.01 -2.37
N GLY A 92 -28.07 19.14 -2.61
CA GLY A 92 -28.70 20.44 -2.62
C GLY A 92 -29.20 20.86 -3.99
N ASN A 93 -29.78 22.06 -4.04
CA ASN A 93 -30.24 22.65 -5.30
C ASN A 93 -29.06 23.04 -6.21
N PRO A 94 -29.18 22.89 -7.54
CA PRO A 94 -28.14 23.29 -8.47
C PRO A 94 -27.83 24.79 -8.39
N VAL A 95 -26.55 25.13 -8.28
CA VAL A 95 -26.03 26.49 -8.42
C VAL A 95 -25.81 26.76 -9.91
N LYS A 96 -26.71 27.53 -10.50
CA LYS A 96 -26.63 27.90 -11.91
C LYS A 96 -25.50 28.88 -12.15
N LEU A 97 -24.65 28.57 -13.12
CA LEU A 97 -23.51 29.39 -13.50
C LEU A 97 -23.64 29.89 -14.94
N PRO A 98 -23.30 31.16 -15.20
CA PRO A 98 -23.26 31.67 -16.57
C PRO A 98 -22.11 31.01 -17.34
N ARG A 99 -22.28 30.87 -18.66
CA ARG A 99 -21.20 30.43 -19.54
C ARG A 99 -20.30 31.60 -19.91
N ILE A 100 -19.05 31.58 -19.46
CA ILE A 100 -18.01 32.57 -19.74
C ILE A 100 -16.82 31.84 -20.37
N ALA A 101 -16.51 32.11 -21.64
CA ALA A 101 -15.46 31.39 -22.37
C ALA A 101 -14.07 31.53 -21.72
N ASN A 102 -13.74 32.72 -21.23
CA ASN A 102 -12.50 33.02 -20.50
C ASN A 102 -12.82 33.69 -19.16
N PRO A 103 -13.15 32.90 -18.11
CA PRO A 103 -13.50 33.46 -16.81
C PRO A 103 -12.26 34.07 -16.14
N THR A 104 -12.42 35.27 -15.59
CA THR A 104 -11.37 35.93 -14.80
C THR A 104 -11.29 35.35 -13.38
N ASP A 105 -10.18 35.59 -12.68
CA ASP A 105 -10.04 35.13 -11.29
C ASP A 105 -11.06 35.79 -10.35
N ALA A 106 -11.54 36.99 -10.69
CA ALA A 106 -12.61 37.66 -9.97
C ALA A 106 -13.95 36.93 -10.13
N ASP A 107 -14.32 36.57 -11.37
CA ASP A 107 -15.54 35.81 -11.67
C ASP A 107 -15.51 34.45 -10.95
N VAL A 108 -14.37 33.75 -11.02
CA VAL A 108 -14.18 32.47 -10.35
C VAL A 108 -14.35 32.60 -8.84
N LYS A 109 -13.81 33.66 -8.22
CA LYS A 109 -13.90 33.88 -6.78
C LYS A 109 -15.33 34.21 -6.34
N GLU A 110 -16.06 35.02 -7.12
CA GLU A 110 -17.46 35.35 -6.86
C GLU A 110 -18.35 34.10 -6.90
N HIS A 111 -18.26 33.32 -7.99
CA HIS A 111 -19.06 32.12 -8.15
C HIS A 111 -18.67 31.00 -7.19
N HIS A 112 -17.38 30.92 -6.82
CA HIS A 112 -16.92 30.02 -5.77
C HIS A 112 -17.49 30.40 -4.40
N ALA A 113 -17.58 31.69 -4.07
CA ALA A 113 -18.21 32.14 -2.82
C ALA A 113 -19.70 31.74 -2.79
N ARG A 114 -20.43 31.92 -3.89
CA ARG A 114 -21.83 31.48 -4.02
C ARG A 114 -21.99 29.97 -3.81
N TYR A 115 -21.09 29.17 -4.38
CA TYR A 115 -21.10 27.72 -4.17
C TYR A 115 -20.81 27.33 -2.71
N VAL A 116 -19.84 27.99 -2.07
CA VAL A 116 -19.51 27.79 -0.65
C VAL A 116 -20.70 28.12 0.25
N GLU A 117 -21.39 29.23 0.00
CA GLU A 117 -22.60 29.63 0.73
C GLU A 117 -23.73 28.62 0.56
N ALA A 118 -23.95 28.13 -0.66
CA ALA A 118 -24.93 27.09 -0.95
C ALA A 118 -24.62 25.77 -0.20
N LEU A 119 -23.34 25.38 -0.15
CA LEU A 119 -22.89 24.20 0.60
C LEU A 119 -23.07 24.38 2.11
N GLN A 120 -22.75 25.55 2.66
CA GLN A 120 -22.96 25.85 4.08
C GLN A 120 -24.44 25.84 4.46
N LYS A 121 -25.31 26.35 3.58
CA LYS A 121 -26.77 26.29 3.75
C LYS A 121 -27.26 24.84 3.75
N LEU A 122 -26.84 24.05 2.75
CA LEU A 122 -27.18 22.63 2.65
C LEU A 122 -26.75 21.86 3.91
N TYR A 123 -25.53 22.09 4.40
CA TYR A 123 -25.03 21.47 5.62
C TYR A 123 -25.87 21.83 6.85
N LYS A 124 -26.24 23.11 7.02
CA LYS A 124 -27.09 23.55 8.16
C LYS A 124 -28.47 22.91 8.13
N GLU A 125 -29.03 22.69 6.95
CA GLU A 125 -30.32 22.02 6.79
C GLU A 125 -30.19 20.51 7.05
N ALA A 126 -29.15 19.88 6.50
CA ALA A 126 -28.90 18.46 6.60
C ALA A 126 -28.47 17.97 7.98
N THR A 127 -27.88 18.85 8.79
CA THR A 127 -27.41 18.48 10.13
C THR A 127 -28.53 18.36 11.16
N LYS A 128 -29.71 18.96 10.91
CA LYS A 128 -30.87 18.88 11.82
C LYS A 128 -31.35 17.44 11.97
N GLY A 129 -31.34 16.90 13.19
CA GLY A 129 -31.73 15.51 13.46
C GLY A 129 -30.71 14.46 13.03
N SER A 130 -29.47 14.87 12.69
CA SER A 130 -28.37 13.98 12.32
C SER A 130 -27.35 13.83 13.46
N VAL A 131 -26.42 12.88 13.33
CA VAL A 131 -25.28 12.73 14.27
C VAL A 131 -24.35 13.94 14.33
N SER A 132 -24.44 14.83 13.35
CA SER A 132 -23.63 16.05 13.25
C SER A 132 -24.40 17.31 13.66
N GLU A 133 -25.57 17.16 14.29
CA GLU A 133 -26.33 18.28 14.85
C GLU A 133 -25.49 19.09 15.86
N GLY A 134 -25.53 20.41 15.73
CA GLY A 134 -24.75 21.33 16.58
C GLY A 134 -23.26 21.44 16.24
N ARG A 135 -22.74 20.68 15.26
CA ARG A 135 -21.34 20.78 14.82
C ARG A 135 -21.19 21.89 13.76
N PRO A 136 -20.14 22.73 13.82
CA PRO A 136 -19.86 23.69 12.77
C PRO A 136 -19.15 23.02 11.58
N LEU A 137 -19.48 23.46 10.36
CA LEU A 137 -18.71 23.11 9.17
C LEU A 137 -17.46 23.99 9.06
N GLU A 138 -16.29 23.40 9.27
CA GLU A 138 -15.03 24.12 9.12
C GLU A 138 -14.55 24.09 7.67
N ILE A 139 -14.42 25.28 7.06
CA ILE A 139 -13.90 25.41 5.69
C ILE A 139 -12.42 25.78 5.76
N TRP A 140 -11.57 24.80 5.44
CA TRP A 140 -10.12 24.93 5.54
C TRP A 140 -9.50 25.57 4.29
N LEU A 141 -8.41 26.32 4.52
CA LEU A 141 -7.56 26.94 3.50
C LEU A 141 -6.11 26.49 3.70
N ARG A 142 -5.41 26.14 2.63
CA ARG A 142 -3.95 26.09 2.65
C ARG A 142 -3.40 27.51 2.52
N ARG A 143 -2.77 28.03 3.58
CA ARG A 143 -1.92 29.22 3.45
C ARG A 143 -0.73 28.85 2.55
N ARG A 144 -0.78 29.19 1.26
CA ARG A 144 0.44 29.30 0.45
C ARG A 144 1.25 30.46 1.02
N LYS A 145 2.46 30.19 1.51
CA LYS A 145 3.46 31.25 1.57
C LYS A 145 3.90 31.52 0.14
N SER A 146 3.69 32.74 -0.35
CA SER A 146 4.50 33.27 -1.45
C SER A 146 5.96 33.26 -1.03
N CYS A 147 6.77 32.47 -1.72
CA CYS A 147 8.22 32.56 -1.83
C CYS A 147 8.56 31.60 -2.99
N GLY A 148 9.00 32.04 -4.17
CA GLY A 148 10.13 32.93 -4.30
C GLY A 148 11.36 32.16 -3.82
N TYR A 149 11.81 31.19 -4.61
CA TYR A 149 13.06 30.49 -4.38
C TYR A 149 14.21 31.47 -4.64
N HIS A 150 14.57 32.24 -3.61
CA HIS A 150 15.92 32.78 -3.50
C HIS A 150 16.74 31.81 -2.65
N LEU A 151 17.71 31.15 -3.29
CA LEU A 151 18.88 30.66 -2.59
C LEU A 151 19.53 31.85 -1.86
N GLN A 152 19.61 31.78 -0.53
CA GLN A 152 20.78 32.20 0.25
C GLN A 152 20.61 31.81 1.72
N ALA A 153 21.73 31.35 2.29
CA ALA A 153 21.87 30.68 3.58
C ALA A 153 21.63 31.57 4.81
N ILE A 154 21.42 30.91 5.98
CA ILE A 154 21.95 31.20 7.34
C ILE A 154 21.38 30.05 8.22
N ALA A 155 22.11 28.99 8.54
CA ALA A 155 23.16 28.85 9.57
C ALA A 155 22.64 28.85 11.02
N ALA A 156 22.71 27.67 11.67
CA ALA A 156 23.27 27.41 13.01
C ALA A 156 22.51 26.28 13.75
N PHE A 157 23.00 25.04 13.63
CA PHE A 157 22.90 24.05 14.70
C PHE A 157 24.33 23.74 15.16
N PRO A 158 24.58 23.57 16.47
CA PRO A 158 25.92 23.46 17.01
C PRO A 158 26.61 22.21 16.47
N LYS A 159 27.82 22.37 15.94
CA LYS A 159 28.70 21.27 15.55
C LYS A 159 28.99 20.44 16.80
N ALA A 160 28.44 19.24 16.87
CA ALA A 160 28.93 18.22 17.79
C ALA A 160 30.42 17.97 17.48
N SER A 161 31.26 18.11 18.50
CA SER A 161 32.71 17.94 18.39
C SER A 161 33.07 16.57 17.82
N SER A 162 33.95 16.56 16.82
CA SER A 162 34.52 15.39 16.14
C SER A 162 35.05 14.30 17.09
N LYS A 163 35.41 14.67 18.34
CA LYS A 163 35.84 13.72 19.37
C LYS A 163 34.69 12.88 19.96
N THR A 164 33.45 13.38 19.99
CA THR A 164 32.27 12.64 20.47
C THR A 164 31.81 11.61 19.43
N LEU A 165 31.92 11.94 18.14
CA LEU A 165 31.61 11.03 17.02
C LEU A 165 32.62 9.87 16.91
N LYS A 166 33.91 10.11 17.16
CA LYS A 166 34.92 9.04 17.22
C LYS A 166 34.73 8.11 18.43
N LYS A 167 34.33 8.62 19.60
CA LYS A 167 34.01 7.79 20.77
C LYS A 167 32.71 7.00 20.63
N MET A 168 31.74 7.46 19.83
CA MET A 168 30.52 6.71 19.53
C MET A 168 30.72 5.63 18.45
N ALA A 169 31.74 5.76 17.58
CA ALA A 169 32.08 4.74 16.59
C ALA A 169 32.75 3.48 17.19
N GLU A 170 33.24 3.55 18.43
CA GLU A 170 33.85 2.41 19.14
C GLU A 170 32.89 1.69 20.11
N LYS A 171 31.64 2.14 20.25
CA LYS A 171 30.65 1.46 21.08
C LYS A 171 29.59 0.78 20.19
N LYS A 172 29.81 -0.52 20.02
CA LYS A 172 28.87 -1.55 19.55
C LYS A 172 27.42 -1.23 19.96
N HIS A 173 26.52 -1.46 19.00
CA HIS A 173 25.05 -1.38 19.06
C HIS A 173 24.44 0.01 18.79
N PRO A 174 24.27 0.33 17.50
CA PRO A 174 22.93 0.72 17.04
C PRO A 174 22.65 0.26 15.60
N THR A 175 21.46 -0.29 15.32
CA THR A 175 20.69 -0.20 14.04
C THR A 175 19.60 -1.27 13.87
N GLN A 176 19.14 -1.95 14.91
CA GLN A 176 18.13 -3.00 14.75
C GLN A 176 16.83 -2.50 14.06
N ALA A 177 16.26 -1.34 14.39
CA ALA A 177 14.98 -0.90 13.82
C ALA A 177 15.01 -0.52 12.33
N VAL A 178 16.09 0.12 11.84
CA VAL A 178 16.25 0.46 10.41
C VAL A 178 16.73 -0.75 9.61
N ILE A 179 17.52 -1.63 10.24
CA ILE A 179 17.85 -2.94 9.69
C ILE A 179 16.57 -3.76 9.50
N PHE A 180 15.61 -3.80 10.43
CA PHE A 180 14.41 -4.64 10.32
C PHE A 180 13.41 -4.19 9.23
N GLN A 181 13.31 -2.90 8.96
CA GLN A 181 12.41 -2.39 7.92
C GLN A 181 13.02 -2.52 6.52
N CYS A 182 14.35 -2.42 6.40
CA CYS A 182 15.09 -2.81 5.21
C CYS A 182 15.26 -4.33 5.09
N LEU A 183 15.21 -5.11 6.19
CA LEU A 183 15.26 -6.57 6.18
C LEU A 183 13.96 -7.14 5.63
N ALA A 184 12.79 -6.57 5.93
CA ALA A 184 11.53 -7.05 5.33
C ALA A 184 11.51 -6.89 3.80
N SER A 185 12.12 -5.83 3.28
CA SER A 185 12.30 -5.61 1.83
C SER A 185 13.49 -6.38 1.26
N ALA A 186 14.56 -6.58 2.03
CA ALA A 186 15.73 -7.37 1.63
C ALA A 186 15.42 -8.87 1.67
N LEU A 187 14.61 -9.35 2.59
CA LEU A 187 14.32 -10.76 2.73
C LEU A 187 13.36 -11.28 1.65
N LEU A 188 12.65 -10.40 0.92
CA LEU A 188 12.04 -10.75 -0.37
C LEU A 188 13.06 -11.25 -1.40
N GLY A 189 14.35 -10.94 -1.21
CA GLY A 189 15.46 -11.39 -2.05
C GLY A 189 15.95 -12.81 -1.81
N LEU A 190 15.60 -13.46 -0.69
CA LEU A 190 15.92 -14.88 -0.49
C LEU A 190 14.92 -15.83 -1.18
N GLY A 191 13.81 -15.31 -1.72
CA GLY A 191 12.92 -16.05 -2.62
C GLY A 191 13.41 -16.14 -4.07
N VAL A 192 14.63 -15.69 -4.37
CA VAL A 192 15.17 -15.59 -5.75
C VAL A 192 16.02 -16.80 -6.15
N VAL A 193 15.54 -17.97 -5.77
CA VAL A 193 15.62 -19.10 -6.70
C VAL A 193 14.49 -19.00 -7.75
N ALA A 194 13.48 -18.13 -7.53
CA ALA A 194 12.56 -17.65 -8.57
C ALA A 194 13.16 -16.49 -9.38
N LYS A 195 14.08 -16.79 -10.31
CA LYS A 195 14.57 -15.83 -11.33
C LYS A 195 13.44 -15.18 -12.17
N GLY A 196 12.20 -15.68 -12.09
CA GLY A 196 11.08 -15.25 -12.95
C GLY A 196 10.10 -14.22 -12.36
N SER A 197 9.89 -14.14 -11.03
CA SER A 197 8.73 -13.40 -10.49
C SER A 197 8.89 -11.87 -10.58
N ALA A 198 10.03 -11.33 -10.13
CA ALA A 198 10.28 -9.88 -10.19
C ALA A 198 10.45 -9.37 -11.64
N SER A 199 11.13 -10.15 -12.50
CA SER A 199 11.29 -9.83 -13.93
C SER A 199 9.95 -9.88 -14.68
N GLY A 200 9.13 -10.90 -14.42
CA GLY A 200 7.78 -11.03 -14.98
C GLY A 200 6.87 -9.88 -14.55
N ARG A 201 6.86 -9.52 -13.25
CA ARG A 201 6.09 -8.38 -12.73
C ARG A 201 6.54 -7.05 -13.32
N LEU A 202 7.85 -6.76 -13.31
CA LEU A 202 8.41 -5.51 -13.88
C LEU A 202 8.12 -5.41 -15.39
N SER A 203 8.16 -6.52 -16.12
CA SER A 203 7.82 -6.53 -17.55
C SER A 203 6.36 -6.18 -17.82
N CYS A 204 5.46 -6.38 -16.86
CA CYS A 204 4.04 -6.03 -16.98
C CYS A 204 3.77 -4.60 -16.48
N THR A 205 4.38 -4.18 -15.37
CA THR A 205 4.09 -2.88 -14.70
C THR A 205 4.78 -1.67 -15.34
N THR A 206 5.76 -1.87 -16.22
CA THR A 206 6.50 -0.78 -16.86
C THR A 206 5.76 -0.12 -18.03
N TRP A 207 4.76 -0.79 -18.61
CA TRP A 207 4.09 -0.30 -19.83
C TRP A 207 2.67 -0.82 -20.06
N LEU A 208 2.16 -1.77 -19.26
CA LEU A 208 0.78 -2.25 -19.36
C LEU A 208 -0.07 -1.70 -18.22
N ASN A 209 -1.07 -0.87 -18.57
CA ASN A 209 -1.93 -0.18 -17.60
C ASN A 209 -2.86 -1.12 -16.83
N GLY A 210 -3.23 -2.28 -17.38
CA GLY A 210 -4.16 -3.21 -16.72
C GLY A 210 -3.62 -3.84 -15.43
N TYR A 211 -2.32 -3.71 -15.14
CA TYR A 211 -1.67 -4.23 -13.93
C TYR A 211 -1.22 -3.13 -12.95
N LEU A 212 -1.57 -1.87 -13.22
CA LEU A 212 -1.27 -0.73 -12.37
C LEU A 212 -2.55 -0.21 -11.72
N PRO A 213 -2.48 0.34 -10.49
CA PRO A 213 -3.57 1.16 -9.96
C PRO A 213 -3.84 2.33 -10.89
N VAL A 214 -5.11 2.68 -11.06
CA VAL A 214 -5.55 3.81 -11.90
C VAL A 214 -5.31 5.16 -11.21
N ASP A 215 -4.87 5.15 -9.95
CA ASP A 215 -4.53 6.34 -9.19
C ASP A 215 -3.05 6.75 -9.40
N ALA A 216 -2.66 7.90 -8.83
CA ALA A 216 -1.31 8.46 -8.98
C ALA A 216 -0.18 7.55 -8.47
N SER A 217 -0.50 6.47 -7.75
CA SER A 217 0.51 5.48 -7.33
C SER A 217 1.00 4.62 -8.51
N GLY A 218 0.16 4.42 -9.54
CA GLY A 218 0.49 3.65 -10.74
C GLY A 218 1.49 4.31 -11.68
N ASP A 219 1.72 5.63 -11.55
CA ASP A 219 2.55 6.38 -12.50
C ASP A 219 4.06 6.07 -12.37
N PHE A 220 4.59 5.98 -11.14
CA PHE A 220 6.02 5.71 -10.90
C PHE A 220 6.35 4.98 -9.59
N ILE A 221 5.44 4.96 -8.60
CA ILE A 221 5.76 4.40 -7.29
C ILE A 221 5.93 2.88 -7.39
N TYR A 222 5.04 2.19 -8.11
CA TYR A 222 5.15 0.74 -8.32
C TYR A 222 6.44 0.37 -9.06
N GLN A 223 6.79 1.10 -10.10
CA GLN A 223 7.99 0.87 -10.90
C GLN A 223 9.25 1.15 -10.07
N ALA A 224 9.26 2.22 -9.28
CA ALA A 224 10.38 2.51 -8.37
C ALA A 224 10.55 1.41 -7.31
N VAL A 225 9.45 0.93 -6.72
CA VAL A 225 9.47 -0.17 -5.75
C VAL A 225 9.95 -1.47 -6.39
N ASP A 226 9.48 -1.81 -7.60
CA ASP A 226 9.90 -3.02 -8.32
C ASP A 226 11.40 -2.94 -8.70
N VAL A 227 11.90 -1.78 -9.16
CA VAL A 227 13.33 -1.56 -9.45
C VAL A 227 14.18 -1.66 -8.19
N CYS A 228 13.79 -1.00 -7.10
CA CYS A 228 14.49 -1.10 -5.82
C CYS A 228 14.53 -2.54 -5.30
N SER A 229 13.42 -3.28 -5.44
CA SER A 229 13.35 -4.70 -5.06
C SER A 229 14.29 -5.55 -5.90
N LEU A 230 14.34 -5.34 -7.21
CA LEU A 230 15.25 -6.05 -8.12
C LEU A 230 16.73 -5.77 -7.79
N LEU A 231 17.10 -4.51 -7.54
CA LEU A 231 18.47 -4.16 -7.16
C LEU A 231 18.88 -4.80 -5.84
N LEU A 232 17.97 -4.85 -4.87
CA LEU A 232 18.19 -5.46 -3.57
C LEU A 232 18.35 -6.97 -3.65
N VAL A 233 17.51 -7.62 -4.46
CA VAL A 233 17.64 -9.04 -4.84
C VAL A 233 19.01 -9.34 -5.44
N ILE A 234 19.43 -8.57 -6.45
CA ILE A 234 20.72 -8.75 -7.12
C ILE A 234 21.86 -8.59 -6.12
N TRP A 235 21.77 -7.60 -5.24
CA TRP A 235 22.76 -7.39 -4.19
C TRP A 235 22.83 -8.58 -3.22
N LEU A 236 21.69 -9.14 -2.79
CA LEU A 236 21.67 -10.30 -1.91
C LEU A 236 22.19 -11.57 -2.57
N LEU A 237 21.84 -11.81 -3.83
CA LEU A 237 22.41 -12.91 -4.60
C LEU A 237 23.92 -12.76 -4.72
N HIS A 238 24.42 -11.55 -4.93
CA HIS A 238 25.86 -11.29 -4.90
C HIS A 238 26.45 -11.56 -3.50
N GLN A 239 25.79 -11.14 -2.42
CA GLN A 239 26.25 -11.45 -1.07
C GLN A 239 26.33 -12.95 -0.81
N VAL A 240 25.30 -13.72 -1.16
CA VAL A 240 25.24 -15.17 -0.89
C VAL A 240 26.17 -15.97 -1.81
N LEU A 241 26.15 -15.69 -3.12
CA LEU A 241 26.83 -16.51 -4.12
C LEU A 241 28.28 -16.09 -4.38
N VAL A 242 28.65 -14.85 -4.05
CA VAL A 242 29.99 -14.30 -4.32
C VAL A 242 30.70 -13.92 -3.02
N THR A 243 30.17 -12.98 -2.25
CA THR A 243 30.88 -12.41 -1.09
C THR A 243 30.99 -13.38 0.09
N GLN A 244 29.89 -14.06 0.44
CA GLN A 244 29.77 -14.97 1.59
C GLN A 244 29.61 -16.42 1.13
N LYS A 245 30.13 -16.76 -0.07
CA LYS A 245 30.00 -18.10 -0.65
C LYS A 245 30.49 -19.21 0.29
N HIS A 246 31.51 -18.94 1.10
CA HIS A 246 32.09 -19.90 2.03
C HIS A 246 31.15 -20.29 3.20
N THR A 247 30.14 -19.46 3.53
CA THR A 247 29.14 -19.76 4.56
C THR A 247 27.88 -20.43 4.00
N TYR A 248 27.77 -20.57 2.68
CA TYR A 248 26.59 -21.13 2.03
C TYR A 248 26.61 -22.67 2.06
N ASN A 249 25.54 -23.28 2.59
CA ASN A 249 25.40 -24.74 2.66
C ASN A 249 24.62 -25.28 1.46
N ALA A 250 25.34 -25.65 0.40
CA ALA A 250 24.74 -26.16 -0.83
C ALA A 250 24.11 -27.56 -0.69
N GLU A 251 24.54 -28.38 0.28
CA GLU A 251 23.99 -29.72 0.48
C GLU A 251 22.58 -29.65 1.10
N ALA A 252 22.39 -28.72 2.04
CA ALA A 252 21.08 -28.47 2.64
C ALA A 252 20.12 -27.77 1.65
N ASP A 253 20.61 -26.88 0.80
CA ASP A 253 19.81 -26.17 -0.22
C ASP A 253 19.72 -26.93 -1.54
N SER A 254 19.07 -28.10 -1.48
CA SER A 254 18.98 -29.08 -2.59
C SER A 254 17.59 -29.14 -3.24
N TRP A 255 16.71 -28.16 -2.99
CA TRP A 255 15.34 -28.16 -3.53
C TRP A 255 15.32 -28.04 -5.06
N PRO A 256 14.56 -28.88 -5.80
CA PRO A 256 14.54 -28.88 -7.26
C PRO A 256 13.69 -27.72 -7.80
N VAL A 257 14.27 -26.53 -7.87
CA VAL A 257 13.52 -25.31 -8.25
C VAL A 257 13.09 -25.31 -9.71
N LEU A 258 13.91 -25.84 -10.63
CA LEU A 258 13.64 -25.74 -12.06
C LEU A 258 12.34 -26.46 -12.49
N PRO A 259 12.09 -27.73 -12.10
CA PRO A 259 10.81 -28.38 -12.37
C PRO A 259 9.61 -27.64 -11.79
N VAL A 260 9.74 -27.09 -10.57
CA VAL A 260 8.67 -26.31 -9.94
C VAL A 260 8.38 -25.04 -10.74
N ALA A 261 9.41 -24.33 -11.20
CA ALA A 261 9.24 -23.12 -12.00
C ALA A 261 8.60 -23.41 -13.37
N ILE A 262 8.97 -24.51 -14.01
CA ILE A 262 8.34 -24.97 -15.26
C ILE A 262 6.87 -25.31 -15.00
N GLY A 263 6.57 -26.03 -13.92
CA GLY A 263 5.19 -26.35 -13.51
C GLY A 263 4.35 -25.11 -13.27
N CYS A 264 4.88 -24.09 -12.57
CA CYS A 264 4.20 -22.82 -12.37
C CYS A 264 3.93 -22.11 -13.70
N PHE A 265 4.88 -22.09 -14.64
CA PHE A 265 4.69 -21.45 -15.94
C PHE A 265 3.62 -22.17 -16.78
N LEU A 266 3.66 -23.51 -16.85
CA LEU A 266 2.67 -24.29 -17.59
C LEU A 266 1.27 -24.12 -17.00
N LEU A 267 1.16 -24.14 -15.66
CA LEU A 267 -0.11 -23.90 -14.98
C LEU A 267 -0.63 -22.48 -15.21
N ALA A 268 0.26 -21.49 -15.20
CA ALA A 268 -0.08 -20.10 -15.48
C ALA A 268 -0.52 -19.89 -16.93
N ALA A 269 0.11 -20.55 -17.90
CA ALA A 269 -0.26 -20.48 -19.31
C ALA A 269 -1.67 -21.02 -19.57
N ILE A 270 -2.16 -21.88 -18.69
CA ILE A 270 -3.53 -22.39 -18.73
C ILE A 270 -4.45 -21.40 -18.00
N LEU A 271 -4.14 -21.04 -16.75
CA LEU A 271 -5.06 -20.33 -15.85
C LEU A 271 -5.04 -18.79 -15.95
N HIS A 272 -4.28 -18.19 -16.87
CA HIS A 272 -4.07 -16.75 -16.90
C HIS A 272 -5.37 -15.93 -17.08
N ALA A 273 -5.39 -14.73 -16.50
CA ALA A 273 -6.44 -13.74 -16.77
C ALA A 273 -6.27 -13.13 -18.18
N ASP A 274 -7.28 -12.40 -18.66
CA ASP A 274 -7.22 -11.64 -19.91
C ASP A 274 -7.44 -10.16 -19.62
N MET A 275 -6.44 -9.53 -18.99
CA MET A 275 -6.54 -8.13 -18.55
C MET A 275 -6.05 -7.13 -19.60
N ASN A 276 -5.06 -7.52 -20.43
CA ASN A 276 -4.47 -6.62 -21.43
C ASN A 276 -4.55 -7.18 -22.87
N SER A 277 -5.35 -8.23 -23.12
CA SER A 277 -5.45 -8.89 -24.43
C SER A 277 -4.11 -9.39 -24.97
N ARG A 278 -3.18 -9.73 -24.06
CA ARG A 278 -1.83 -10.18 -24.36
C ARG A 278 -1.47 -11.37 -23.49
N SER A 279 -2.00 -12.53 -23.89
CA SER A 279 -1.86 -13.82 -23.18
C SER A 279 -0.42 -14.13 -22.70
N PHE A 280 0.62 -13.76 -23.46
CA PHE A 280 2.02 -13.94 -23.01
C PHE A 280 2.35 -13.18 -21.72
N PHE A 281 1.97 -11.90 -21.62
CA PHE A 281 2.24 -11.09 -20.43
C PHE A 281 1.33 -11.46 -19.27
N ASP A 282 0.08 -11.84 -19.56
CA ASP A 282 -0.85 -12.34 -18.56
C ASP A 282 -0.35 -13.65 -17.95
N THR A 283 0.22 -14.54 -18.78
CA THR A 283 0.90 -15.76 -18.35
C THR A 283 2.12 -15.46 -17.49
N LEU A 284 2.97 -14.50 -17.88
CA LEU A 284 4.15 -14.12 -17.09
C LEU A 284 3.77 -13.54 -15.72
N TRP A 285 2.74 -12.71 -15.66
CA TRP A 285 2.23 -12.17 -14.41
C TRP A 285 1.71 -13.29 -13.50
N MET A 286 0.88 -14.19 -14.02
CA MET A 286 0.34 -15.34 -13.28
C MET A 286 1.46 -16.30 -12.84
N THR A 287 2.47 -16.52 -13.69
CA THR A 287 3.67 -17.30 -13.34
C THR A 287 4.39 -16.66 -12.16
N GLY A 288 4.53 -15.33 -12.15
CA GLY A 288 5.12 -14.59 -11.04
C GLY A 288 4.35 -14.76 -9.73
N LEU A 289 3.01 -14.80 -9.78
CA LEU A 289 2.17 -15.10 -8.63
C LEU A 289 2.39 -16.53 -8.13
N PHE A 290 2.30 -17.54 -8.99
CA PHE A 290 2.49 -18.94 -8.57
C PHE A 290 3.89 -19.20 -8.03
N LEU A 291 4.94 -18.66 -8.67
CA LEU A 291 6.31 -18.71 -8.15
C LEU A 291 6.43 -18.07 -6.78
N SER A 292 5.74 -16.96 -6.53
CA SER A 292 5.77 -16.30 -5.22
C SER A 292 5.11 -17.11 -4.10
N VAL A 293 4.15 -17.98 -4.45
CA VAL A 293 3.48 -18.87 -3.50
C VAL A 293 4.41 -20.01 -3.06
N VAL A 294 5.20 -20.55 -3.98
CA VAL A 294 6.08 -21.70 -3.71
C VAL A 294 7.52 -21.31 -3.39
N SER A 295 7.87 -20.02 -3.45
CA SER A 295 9.24 -19.53 -3.19
C SER A 295 9.71 -19.73 -1.75
N VAL A 296 8.81 -20.03 -0.82
CA VAL A 296 9.15 -20.34 0.57
C VAL A 296 9.61 -21.79 0.77
N LEU A 297 9.26 -22.71 -0.16
CA LEU A 297 9.56 -24.14 -0.03
C LEU A 297 11.06 -24.46 0.07
N PRO A 298 11.97 -23.87 -0.73
CA PRO A 298 13.41 -24.09 -0.53
C PRO A 298 13.89 -23.72 0.88
N GLN A 299 13.34 -22.63 1.44
CA GLN A 299 13.71 -22.17 2.78
C GLN A 299 13.21 -23.13 3.86
N LEU A 300 11.99 -23.66 3.73
CA LEU A 300 11.45 -24.68 4.64
C LEU A 300 12.24 -26.00 4.52
N TRP A 301 12.61 -26.38 3.30
CA TRP A 301 13.44 -27.55 3.03
C TRP A 301 14.79 -27.46 3.74
N VAL A 302 15.48 -26.33 3.64
CA VAL A 302 16.76 -26.10 4.34
C VAL A 302 16.57 -26.24 5.84
N ILE A 303 15.51 -25.66 6.42
CA ILE A 303 15.23 -25.77 7.86
C ILE A 303 15.04 -27.23 8.28
N ASN A 304 14.28 -28.02 7.51
CA ASN A 304 14.11 -29.45 7.81
C ASN A 304 15.45 -30.20 7.74
N LYS A 305 16.29 -29.89 6.74
CA LYS A 305 17.61 -30.51 6.57
C LYS A 305 18.64 -30.09 7.63
N THR A 306 18.53 -28.90 8.22
CA THR A 306 19.48 -28.40 9.23
C THR A 306 19.02 -28.63 10.67
N GLY A 307 18.08 -29.54 10.90
CA GLY A 307 17.66 -29.96 12.24
C GLY A 307 16.52 -29.14 12.84
N GLY A 308 15.77 -28.39 12.02
CA GLY A 308 14.52 -27.75 12.44
C GLY A 308 14.69 -26.54 13.34
N VAL A 309 15.89 -25.95 13.41
CA VAL A 309 16.17 -24.79 14.25
C VAL A 309 16.00 -23.50 13.43
N ILE A 310 15.10 -22.62 13.88
CA ILE A 310 14.78 -21.36 13.20
C ILE A 310 15.14 -20.18 14.11
N GLN A 311 16.02 -19.31 13.62
CA GLN A 311 16.39 -18.06 14.28
C GLN A 311 15.26 -17.01 14.14
N ALA A 312 15.14 -16.10 15.11
CA ALA A 312 14.14 -15.04 15.13
C ALA A 312 14.01 -14.29 13.78
N CYS A 313 15.12 -13.85 13.18
CA CYS A 313 15.10 -13.11 11.91
C CYS A 313 14.46 -13.92 10.77
N THR A 314 14.82 -15.19 10.63
CA THR A 314 14.24 -16.10 9.63
C THR A 314 12.77 -16.39 9.94
N GLY A 315 12.42 -16.52 11.23
CA GLY A 315 11.03 -16.71 11.64
C GLY A 315 10.16 -15.49 11.31
N HIS A 316 10.61 -14.28 11.65
CA HIS A 316 9.91 -13.04 11.30
C HIS A 316 9.77 -12.87 9.80
N TYR A 317 10.80 -13.22 9.03
CA TYR A 317 10.75 -13.22 7.57
C TYR A 317 9.58 -14.06 7.04
N ILE A 318 9.53 -15.34 7.40
CA ILE A 318 8.50 -16.26 6.91
C ILE A 318 7.10 -15.80 7.39
N ALA A 319 6.98 -15.30 8.62
CA ALA A 319 5.73 -14.73 9.12
C ALA A 319 5.28 -13.49 8.32
N MET A 320 6.20 -12.60 7.94
CA MET A 320 5.89 -11.43 7.11
C MET A 320 5.47 -11.82 5.69
N LEU A 321 6.02 -12.90 5.12
CA LEU A 321 5.54 -13.45 3.85
C LEU A 321 4.08 -13.90 3.95
N ALA A 322 3.72 -14.64 5.01
CA ALA A 322 2.35 -15.09 5.23
C ALA A 322 1.38 -13.90 5.38
N ILE A 323 1.74 -12.88 6.17
CA ILE A 323 0.92 -11.66 6.34
C ILE A 323 0.77 -10.91 5.01
N SER A 324 1.87 -10.76 4.25
CA SER A 324 1.84 -10.13 2.93
C SER A 324 0.89 -10.87 1.98
N ARG A 325 0.91 -12.21 1.96
CA ARG A 325 -0.04 -13.00 1.16
C ARG A 325 -1.48 -12.89 1.66
N LEU A 326 -1.72 -12.86 2.96
CA LEU A 326 -3.07 -12.65 3.48
C LEU A 326 -3.66 -11.31 3.01
N LEU A 327 -2.90 -10.22 3.16
CA LEU A 327 -3.33 -8.88 2.73
C LEU A 327 -3.54 -8.81 1.21
N SER A 328 -2.64 -9.41 0.43
CA SER A 328 -2.81 -9.51 -1.02
C SER A 328 -4.06 -10.31 -1.40
N GLY A 329 -4.33 -11.42 -0.70
CA GLY A 329 -5.50 -12.26 -0.93
C GLY A 329 -6.82 -11.52 -0.64
N ILE A 330 -6.86 -10.71 0.43
CA ILE A 330 -8.01 -9.84 0.74
C ILE A 330 -8.22 -8.81 -0.38
N CYS A 331 -7.14 -8.19 -0.87
CA CYS A 331 -7.23 -7.26 -2.00
C CYS A 331 -7.82 -7.92 -3.25
N TRP A 332 -7.35 -9.12 -3.60
CA TRP A 332 -7.89 -9.88 -4.74
C TRP A 332 -9.32 -10.37 -4.53
N TRP A 333 -9.70 -10.64 -3.28
CA TRP A 333 -11.10 -10.94 -2.95
C TRP A 333 -11.99 -9.74 -3.27
N ASP A 334 -11.59 -8.53 -2.90
CA ASP A 334 -12.37 -7.32 -3.20
C ASP A 334 -12.40 -7.00 -4.70
N ALA A 335 -11.26 -7.16 -5.38
CA ALA A 335 -11.13 -6.94 -6.83
C ALA A 335 -11.69 -8.08 -7.70
N ARG A 336 -12.30 -9.12 -7.12
CA ARG A 336 -12.67 -10.36 -7.83
C ARG A 336 -13.62 -10.16 -9.01
N PHE A 337 -14.42 -9.10 -8.99
CA PHE A 337 -15.38 -8.78 -10.05
C PHE A 337 -14.76 -8.00 -11.21
N ASP A 338 -13.58 -7.42 -11.01
CA ASP A 338 -12.86 -6.63 -12.03
C ASP A 338 -11.89 -7.49 -12.85
N VAL A 339 -11.62 -8.72 -12.41
CA VAL A 339 -10.78 -9.66 -13.14
C VAL A 339 -11.56 -10.25 -14.30
N THR A 340 -11.00 -10.19 -15.50
CA THR A 340 -11.56 -10.78 -16.72
C THR A 340 -10.72 -11.97 -17.17
N SER A 341 -11.36 -12.96 -17.79
CA SER A 341 -10.69 -14.11 -18.42
C SER A 341 -11.55 -14.64 -19.55
N ALA A 342 -10.95 -15.19 -20.59
CA ALA A 342 -11.68 -15.97 -21.59
C ALA A 342 -12.37 -17.17 -20.89
N PRO A 343 -13.70 -17.27 -20.90
CA PRO A 343 -14.38 -18.30 -20.13
C PRO A 343 -14.11 -19.67 -20.73
N TRP A 344 -13.64 -20.61 -19.90
CA TRP A 344 -13.62 -22.03 -20.27
C TRP A 344 -15.01 -22.64 -20.19
N ILE A 345 -15.77 -22.19 -19.19
CA ILE A 345 -17.14 -22.60 -18.89
C ILE A 345 -17.92 -21.29 -18.74
N GLU A 346 -19.08 -21.22 -19.39
CA GLU A 346 -19.95 -20.05 -19.34
C GLU A 346 -20.32 -19.72 -17.88
N GLY A 347 -20.16 -18.45 -17.51
CA GLY A 347 -20.42 -17.96 -16.15
C GLY A 347 -19.32 -18.24 -15.11
N VAL A 348 -18.22 -18.92 -15.46
CA VAL A 348 -17.11 -19.20 -14.53
C VAL A 348 -15.83 -18.49 -14.97
N ASN A 349 -15.35 -17.59 -14.11
CA ASN A 349 -14.02 -16.98 -14.25
C ASN A 349 -12.99 -17.83 -13.51
N HIS A 350 -12.25 -18.67 -14.24
CA HIS A 350 -11.24 -19.57 -13.67
C HIS A 350 -10.02 -18.82 -13.13
N ALA A 351 -9.65 -17.68 -13.73
CA ALA A 351 -8.44 -16.95 -13.39
C ALA A 351 -8.50 -16.37 -11.97
N ILE A 352 -9.63 -15.78 -11.57
CA ILE A 352 -9.78 -15.24 -10.22
C ILE A 352 -9.75 -16.34 -9.15
N TRP A 353 -10.38 -17.48 -9.43
CA TRP A 353 -10.33 -18.63 -8.51
C TRP A 353 -8.92 -19.20 -8.40
N ALA A 354 -8.16 -19.24 -9.50
CA ALA A 354 -6.75 -19.63 -9.48
C ALA A 354 -5.90 -18.66 -8.63
N ILE A 355 -6.12 -17.36 -8.76
CA ILE A 355 -5.44 -16.33 -7.95
C ILE A 355 -5.76 -16.55 -6.46
N LEU A 356 -7.03 -16.66 -6.10
CA LEU A 356 -7.45 -16.85 -4.70
C LEU A 356 -6.95 -18.18 -4.13
N ALA A 357 -7.01 -19.26 -4.91
CA ALA A 357 -6.48 -20.57 -4.52
C ALA A 357 -4.97 -20.53 -4.28
N ALA A 358 -4.21 -19.80 -5.10
CA ALA A 358 -2.77 -19.64 -4.91
C ALA A 358 -2.45 -18.92 -3.58
N HIS A 359 -3.21 -17.88 -3.22
CA HIS A 359 -3.06 -17.21 -1.93
C HIS A 359 -3.42 -18.12 -0.76
N ALA A 360 -4.53 -18.86 -0.86
CA ALA A 360 -4.95 -19.82 0.16
C ALA A 360 -3.90 -20.93 0.33
N LEU A 361 -3.37 -21.48 -0.77
CA LEU A 361 -2.32 -22.50 -0.75
C LEU A 361 -1.07 -22.01 -0.01
N HIS A 362 -0.62 -20.77 -0.23
CA HIS A 362 0.52 -20.23 0.51
C HIS A 362 0.27 -20.19 2.03
N LEU A 363 -0.93 -19.77 2.44
CA LEU A 363 -1.30 -19.73 3.86
C LEU A 363 -1.39 -21.14 4.46
N LEU A 364 -1.87 -22.12 3.69
CA LEU A 364 -1.90 -23.52 4.11
C LEU A 364 -0.48 -24.08 4.29
N LEU A 365 0.43 -23.84 3.32
CA LEU A 365 1.84 -24.24 3.41
C LEU A 365 2.54 -23.67 4.64
N LEU A 366 2.15 -22.47 5.08
CA LEU A 366 2.72 -21.79 6.24
C LEU A 366 1.89 -21.93 7.52
N GLY A 367 0.78 -22.65 7.51
CA GLY A 367 -0.13 -22.74 8.66
C GLY A 367 0.57 -23.35 9.88
N ASP A 368 1.27 -24.44 9.64
CA ASP A 368 2.05 -25.19 10.62
C ASP A 368 3.21 -24.36 11.19
N PHE A 369 4.01 -23.73 10.33
CA PHE A 369 5.03 -22.76 10.75
C PHE A 369 4.41 -21.61 11.57
N GLY A 370 3.26 -21.10 11.15
CA GLY A 370 2.55 -20.00 11.81
C GLY A 370 2.18 -20.33 13.25
N TYR A 371 1.74 -21.57 13.52
CA TYR A 371 1.49 -22.05 14.88
C TYR A 371 2.75 -21.99 15.76
N TYR A 372 3.87 -22.58 15.30
CA TYR A 372 5.13 -22.56 16.06
C TYR A 372 5.69 -21.15 16.24
N TYR A 373 5.55 -20.29 15.23
CA TYR A 373 5.94 -18.88 15.31
C TYR A 373 5.16 -18.13 16.39
N VAL A 374 3.83 -18.23 16.40
CA VAL A 374 3.00 -17.56 17.41
C VAL A 374 3.33 -18.10 18.81
N LYS A 375 3.46 -19.43 18.94
CA LYS A 375 3.84 -20.05 20.21
C LYS A 375 5.19 -19.53 20.71
N ALA A 376 6.20 -19.47 19.86
CA ALA A 376 7.54 -18.98 20.23
C ALA A 376 7.54 -17.50 20.59
N VAL A 377 6.82 -16.65 19.85
CA VAL A 377 6.68 -15.22 20.18
C VAL A 377 5.99 -15.00 21.51
N VAL A 378 4.93 -15.76 21.81
CA VAL A 378 4.20 -15.64 23.08
C VAL A 378 5.03 -16.12 24.26
N GLN A 379 5.82 -17.20 24.09
CA GLN A 379 6.59 -17.80 25.17
C GLN A 379 7.96 -17.14 25.41
N GLN A 380 8.63 -16.70 24.34
CA GLN A 380 10.02 -16.23 24.37
C GLN A 380 10.19 -14.76 23.93
N GLY A 381 9.12 -14.10 23.47
CA GLY A 381 9.17 -12.73 22.95
C GLY A 381 9.70 -12.64 21.51
N LEU A 382 10.10 -11.44 21.08
CA LEU A 382 10.56 -11.19 19.70
C LEU A 382 11.98 -11.69 19.39
N SER A 383 12.72 -12.14 20.40
CA SER A 383 14.07 -12.71 20.23
C SER A 383 14.06 -14.22 20.44
N PHE A 384 13.04 -14.87 19.87
CA PHE A 384 12.79 -16.30 20.04
C PHE A 384 13.75 -17.17 19.21
N GLN A 385 13.77 -18.45 19.56
CA GLN A 385 14.28 -19.52 18.71
C GLN A 385 13.22 -20.63 18.63
N ILE A 386 12.87 -21.05 17.42
CA ILE A 386 11.95 -22.16 17.21
C ILE A 386 12.79 -23.42 17.04
N GLU A 387 12.45 -24.45 17.80
CA GLU A 387 12.93 -25.81 17.60
C GLU A 387 11.73 -26.67 17.23
N LEU A 388 11.74 -27.19 16.01
CA LEU A 388 10.70 -28.10 15.54
C LEU A 388 10.85 -29.47 16.19
N PRO A 389 9.75 -30.20 16.43
CA PRO A 389 9.83 -31.55 16.96
C PRO A 389 10.69 -32.48 16.10
N ALA A 390 11.38 -33.43 16.72
CA ALA A 390 12.20 -34.40 16.00
C ALA A 390 11.36 -35.21 14.99
N GLY A 391 11.81 -35.27 13.73
CA GLY A 391 11.12 -35.97 12.65
C GLY A 391 9.95 -35.21 12.03
N TYR A 392 9.74 -33.95 12.41
CA TYR A 392 8.72 -33.09 11.82
C TYR A 392 9.15 -32.58 10.43
N ASP A 393 8.27 -32.77 9.43
CA ASP A 393 8.48 -32.31 8.05
C ASP A 393 7.52 -31.17 7.72
N MET A 394 8.09 -30.00 7.42
CA MET A 394 7.34 -28.80 7.00
C MET A 394 7.01 -28.75 5.49
N VAL A 395 7.49 -29.71 4.68
CA VAL A 395 7.40 -29.65 3.21
C VAL A 395 6.65 -30.83 2.62
#